data_AF-A0A1F4CHQ7-F1
#
_entry.id   AF-A0A1F4CHQ7-F1
#
_cell.length_a   1.000
_cell.length_b   1.000
_cell.length_c   1.000
_cell.angle_alpha   90.00
_cell.angle_beta   90.00
_cell.angle_gamma   90.00
#
_symmetry.space_group_name_H-M   'P 1'
#
loop_
_entity.id
_entity.type
_entity.pdbx_description
1 polymer ?
#
loop_
_entity_poly.entity_id
_entity_poly.type
_entity_poly.pdbx_seq_one_letter_code
_entity_poly.pdbx_strand_id
1 'polypeptide(L)'
;MLAEQCGKLIKEARVRKGMKQEDLAKKAQVSRAVVSRLEQGKPKAVQSDTLDRLLAALEVSPQIGQSSGEVPRKMARLEQELRRRERRERHLRLAINLGDDEASAAAKVAKARQRVEIWRSNQSCSPFYIDRWSQLLALPPRKMAKEMSSLGEWEDAMFQNSPWTWAWT
;
A
#
# COMPACT_ATOMS: atom_id res chain seq x y z
N MET A 1 5.54 14.42 -15.96
CA MET A 1 4.96 13.13 -15.54
C MET A 1 3.47 12.98 -15.90
N LEU A 2 2.50 13.61 -15.22
CA LEU A 2 1.06 13.43 -15.56
C LEU A 2 0.65 14.01 -16.93
N ALA A 3 1.05 15.25 -17.23
CA ALA A 3 0.66 15.91 -18.47
C ALA A 3 1.28 15.30 -19.74
N GLU A 4 2.43 14.64 -19.62
CA GLU A 4 3.07 13.91 -20.73
C GLU A 4 2.32 12.62 -21.07
N GLN A 5 1.85 11.89 -20.05
CA GLN A 5 1.03 10.69 -20.23
C GLN A 5 -0.31 11.02 -20.91
N CYS A 6 -0.95 12.13 -20.53
CA CYS A 6 -2.16 12.61 -21.17
C CYS A 6 -1.94 12.96 -22.66
N GLY A 7 -0.82 13.61 -22.99
CA GLY A 7 -0.51 13.95 -24.38
C GLY A 7 -0.34 12.74 -25.29
N LYS A 8 0.24 11.65 -24.77
CA LYS A 8 0.35 10.38 -25.50
C LYS A 8 -1.02 9.73 -25.72
N LEU A 9 -1.87 9.66 -24.69
CA LEU A 9 -3.22 9.10 -24.79
C LEU A 9 -4.09 9.87 -25.79
N ILE A 10 -4.01 11.20 -25.76
CA ILE A 10 -4.73 12.08 -26.70
C ILE A 10 -4.29 11.82 -28.14
N LYS A 11 -2.97 11.70 -28.37
CA LYS A 11 -2.43 11.36 -29.70
C LYS A 11 -2.94 10.02 -30.21
N GLU A 12 -2.87 8.98 -29.37
CA GLU A 12 -3.31 7.62 -29.73
C GLU A 12 -4.81 7.57 -30.03
N ALA A 13 -5.63 8.20 -29.19
CA ALA A 13 -7.08 8.29 -29.39
C ALA A 13 -7.43 9.06 -30.68
N ARG A 14 -6.74 10.19 -30.94
CA ARG A 14 -6.93 10.98 -32.15
C ARG A 14 -6.61 10.19 -33.41
N VAL A 15 -5.47 9.48 -33.42
CA VAL A 15 -5.05 8.65 -34.56
C VAL A 15 -6.01 7.48 -34.78
N ARG A 16 -6.49 6.82 -33.71
CA ARG A 16 -7.49 5.74 -33.80
C ARG A 16 -8.81 6.20 -34.43
N LYS A 17 -9.19 7.46 -34.20
CA LYS A 17 -10.37 8.09 -34.82
C LYS A 17 -10.11 8.72 -36.20
N GLY A 18 -8.92 8.57 -36.76
CA GLY A 18 -8.56 9.12 -38.08
C GLY A 18 -8.52 10.65 -38.14
N MET A 19 -8.47 11.34 -37.00
CA MET A 19 -8.53 12.80 -36.92
C MET A 19 -7.16 13.44 -37.14
N LYS A 20 -7.09 14.56 -37.87
CA LYS A 20 -5.90 15.43 -37.87
C LYS A 20 -5.88 16.26 -36.58
N GLN A 21 -4.71 16.84 -36.24
CA GLN A 21 -4.59 17.73 -35.08
C GLN A 21 -5.54 18.93 -35.17
N GLU A 22 -5.80 19.43 -36.38
CA GLU A 22 -6.75 20.52 -36.65
C GLU A 22 -8.20 20.13 -36.36
N ASP A 23 -8.58 18.89 -36.66
CA ASP A 23 -9.94 18.40 -36.46
C ASP A 23 -10.24 18.29 -34.96
N LEU A 24 -9.28 17.76 -34.20
CA LEU A 24 -9.36 17.70 -32.74
C LEU A 24 -9.37 19.10 -32.12
N ALA A 25 -8.51 20.00 -32.59
CA ALA A 25 -8.44 21.38 -32.11
C ALA A 25 -9.78 22.11 -32.31
N LYS A 26 -10.40 21.97 -33.48
CA LYS A 26 -11.73 22.52 -33.78
C LYS A 26 -12.80 21.91 -32.86
N LYS A 27 -12.83 20.59 -32.72
CA LYS A 27 -13.85 19.89 -31.89
C LYS A 27 -13.72 20.22 -30.40
N ALA A 28 -12.50 20.44 -29.90
CA ALA A 28 -12.24 20.81 -28.51
C ALA A 28 -12.21 22.32 -28.24
N GLN A 29 -12.39 23.15 -29.27
CA GLN A 29 -12.29 24.61 -29.19
C GLN A 29 -10.95 25.10 -28.60
N VAL A 30 -9.84 24.51 -29.05
CA VAL A 30 -8.48 24.91 -28.66
C VAL A 30 -7.65 25.21 -29.91
N SER A 31 -6.51 25.87 -29.76
CA SER A 31 -5.62 26.10 -30.90
C SER A 31 -4.88 24.82 -31.29
N ARG A 32 -4.61 24.63 -32.60
CA ARG A 32 -3.78 23.53 -33.10
C ARG A 32 -2.41 23.47 -32.39
N ALA A 33 -1.84 24.64 -32.05
CA ALA A 33 -0.56 24.75 -31.34
C ALA A 33 -0.62 24.15 -29.93
N VAL A 34 -1.78 24.18 -29.26
CA VAL A 34 -1.99 23.52 -27.96
C VAL A 34 -1.97 22.00 -28.12
N VAL A 35 -2.69 21.47 -29.11
CA VAL A 35 -2.70 20.02 -29.42
C VAL A 35 -1.29 19.54 -29.77
N SER A 36 -0.58 20.24 -30.65
CA SER A 36 0.79 19.88 -31.06
C SER A 36 1.77 19.88 -29.88
N ARG A 37 1.77 20.93 -29.03
CA ARG A 37 2.65 20.99 -27.85
C ARG A 37 2.37 19.89 -26.85
N LEU A 38 1.09 19.57 -26.65
CA LEU A 38 0.65 18.51 -25.75
C LEU A 38 1.11 17.13 -26.24
N GLU A 39 0.95 16.83 -27.53
CA GLU A 39 1.41 15.57 -28.13
C GLU A 39 2.94 15.43 -28.22
N GLN A 40 3.68 16.55 -28.19
CA GLN A 40 5.15 16.58 -28.22
C GLN A 40 5.80 16.50 -26.84
N GLY A 41 5.01 16.33 -25.76
CA GLY A 41 5.57 16.21 -24.40
C GLY A 41 6.17 17.52 -23.86
N LYS A 42 5.72 18.69 -24.37
CA LYS A 42 6.10 20.01 -23.83
C LYS A 42 4.92 20.71 -23.12
N PRO A 43 4.28 20.10 -22.10
CA PRO A 43 3.11 20.67 -21.44
C PRO A 43 3.52 21.67 -20.35
N LYS A 44 4.24 22.74 -20.70
CA LYS A 44 4.32 23.88 -19.76
C LYS A 44 2.94 24.53 -19.72
N ALA A 45 2.24 24.30 -18.60
CA ALA A 45 0.97 24.94 -18.23
C ALA A 45 -0.20 24.71 -19.20
N VAL A 46 -0.57 23.46 -19.48
CA VAL A 46 -1.91 23.18 -20.02
C VAL A 46 -2.89 23.18 -18.85
N GLN A 47 -3.84 24.11 -18.86
CA GLN A 47 -4.89 24.21 -17.84
C GLN A 47 -5.77 22.95 -17.86
N SER A 48 -6.23 22.48 -16.70
CA SER A 48 -7.07 21.28 -16.56
C SER A 48 -8.28 21.31 -17.51
N ASP A 49 -8.91 22.48 -17.63
CA ASP A 49 -10.04 22.72 -18.53
C ASP A 49 -9.73 22.39 -20.01
N THR A 50 -8.52 22.68 -20.47
CA THR A 50 -8.10 22.38 -21.85
C THR A 50 -7.97 20.87 -22.07
N LEU A 51 -7.51 20.12 -21.07
CA LEU A 51 -7.42 18.67 -21.13
C LEU A 51 -8.82 18.04 -21.13
N ASP A 52 -9.72 18.53 -20.29
CA ASP A 52 -11.09 18.04 -20.19
C ASP A 52 -11.85 18.24 -21.52
N ARG A 53 -11.70 19.40 -22.15
CA ARG A 53 -12.31 19.67 -23.48
C ARG A 53 -11.74 18.77 -24.58
N LEU A 54 -10.43 18.48 -24.56
CA LEU A 54 -9.81 17.57 -25.52
C LEU A 54 -10.27 16.11 -25.33
N LEU A 55 -10.39 15.67 -24.09
CA LEU A 55 -10.88 14.33 -23.73
C LEU A 55 -12.35 14.15 -24.10
N ALA A 56 -13.19 15.15 -23.80
CA ALA A 56 -14.59 15.18 -24.21
C ALA A 56 -14.76 15.17 -25.73
N ALA A 57 -13.97 15.96 -26.47
CA ALA A 57 -13.99 15.95 -27.94
C ALA A 57 -13.58 14.60 -28.53
N LEU A 58 -12.67 13.89 -27.87
CA LEU A 58 -12.26 12.54 -28.24
C LEU A 58 -13.27 11.48 -27.78
N GLU A 59 -14.32 11.82 -27.03
CA GLU A 59 -15.21 10.88 -26.32
C GLU A 59 -14.40 9.81 -25.57
N VAL A 60 -13.23 10.19 -25.08
CA VAL A 60 -12.37 9.34 -24.28
C VAL A 60 -12.46 9.88 -22.87
N SER A 61 -13.18 9.17 -22.01
CA SER A 61 -12.93 9.32 -20.57
C SER A 61 -11.47 8.96 -20.33
N PRO A 62 -10.70 9.76 -19.55
CA PRO A 62 -9.32 9.43 -19.24
C PRO A 62 -9.30 8.11 -18.47
N GLN A 63 -9.23 7.00 -19.19
CA GLN A 63 -8.79 5.72 -18.69
C GLN A 63 -7.28 5.89 -18.53
N ILE A 64 -6.88 6.58 -17.45
CA ILE A 64 -5.49 6.86 -17.11
C ILE A 64 -4.76 5.53 -17.07
N GLY A 65 -4.09 5.19 -18.17
CA GLY A 65 -3.15 4.08 -18.31
C GLY A 65 -3.43 2.87 -17.42
N GLN A 66 -4.65 2.35 -17.40
CA GLN A 66 -4.93 1.14 -16.64
C GLN A 66 -4.61 -0.03 -17.56
N SER A 67 -3.34 -0.44 -17.61
CA SER A 67 -3.06 -1.80 -18.03
C SER A 67 -3.86 -2.71 -17.08
N SER A 68 -4.59 -3.68 -17.62
CA SER A 68 -5.49 -4.54 -16.83
C SER A 68 -4.77 -5.27 -15.67
N GLY A 69 -3.44 -5.34 -15.68
CA GLY A 69 -2.61 -5.85 -14.59
C GLY A 69 -2.14 -4.83 -13.55
N GLU A 70 -2.21 -3.52 -13.79
CA GLU A 70 -1.74 -2.50 -12.84
C GLU A 70 -2.72 -2.26 -11.68
N VAL A 71 -4.02 -2.29 -11.94
CA VAL A 71 -5.02 -2.16 -10.88
C VAL A 71 -4.96 -3.33 -9.90
N PRO A 72 -4.97 -4.60 -10.32
CA PRO A 72 -4.80 -5.73 -9.40
C PRO A 72 -3.51 -5.65 -8.59
N ARG A 73 -2.39 -5.22 -9.20
CA ARG A 73 -1.11 -5.04 -8.48
C ARG A 73 -1.17 -3.92 -7.45
N LYS A 74 -1.78 -2.79 -7.78
CA LYS A 74 -1.94 -1.66 -6.86
C LYS A 74 -2.88 -2.02 -5.71
N MET A 75 -3.99 -2.69 -6.01
CA MET A 75 -4.93 -3.20 -5.01
C MET A 75 -4.26 -4.22 -4.08
N ALA A 76 -3.52 -5.20 -4.62
CA ALA A 76 -2.80 -6.17 -3.80
C ALA A 76 -1.77 -5.52 -2.86
N ARG A 77 -1.09 -4.45 -3.30
CA ARG A 77 -0.18 -3.67 -2.45
C ARG A 77 -0.93 -2.95 -1.34
N LEU A 78 -2.03 -2.28 -1.65
CA LEU A 78 -2.88 -1.60 -0.66
C LEU A 78 -3.46 -2.58 0.35
N GLU A 79 -3.93 -3.75 -0.09
CA GLU A 79 -4.41 -4.81 0.79
C GLU A 79 -3.30 -5.34 1.71
N GLN A 80 -2.08 -5.52 1.17
CA GLN A 80 -0.94 -5.95 1.96
C GLN A 80 -0.58 -4.91 3.03
N GLU A 81 -0.60 -3.64 2.66
CA GLU A 81 -0.34 -2.51 3.57
C GLU A 81 -1.41 -2.43 4.67
N LEU A 82 -2.70 -2.56 4.31
CA LEU A 82 -3.79 -2.61 5.28
C LEU A 82 -3.64 -3.79 6.24
N ARG A 83 -3.34 -5.00 5.73
CA ARG A 83 -3.09 -6.19 6.56
C ARG A 83 -1.88 -6.05 7.47
N ARG A 84 -0.85 -5.29 7.09
CA ARG A 84 0.31 -4.98 7.96
C ARG A 84 -0.13 -4.02 9.07
N ARG A 85 -0.86 -2.96 8.71
CA ARG A 85 -1.38 -1.97 9.65
C ARG A 85 -2.31 -2.59 10.69
N GLU A 86 -3.25 -3.44 10.29
CA GLU A 86 -4.15 -4.14 11.20
C GLU A 86 -3.40 -5.05 12.18
N ARG A 87 -2.40 -5.80 11.69
CA ARG A 87 -1.56 -6.65 12.55
C ARG A 87 -0.80 -5.81 13.57
N ARG A 88 -0.24 -4.68 13.15
CA ARG A 88 0.45 -3.75 14.03
C ARG A 88 -0.48 -3.16 15.08
N GLU A 89 -1.66 -2.71 14.68
CA GLU A 89 -2.67 -2.14 15.59
C GLU A 89 -3.07 -3.14 16.67
N ARG A 90 -3.27 -4.42 16.30
CA ARG A 90 -3.48 -5.50 17.25
C ARG A 90 -2.32 -5.57 18.25
N HIS A 91 -1.08 -5.70 17.77
CA HIS A 91 0.10 -5.79 18.65
C HIS A 91 0.28 -4.58 19.58
N LEU A 92 -0.07 -3.37 19.13
CA LEU A 92 -0.08 -2.18 19.97
C LEU A 92 -1.12 -2.26 21.10
N ARG A 93 -2.34 -2.70 20.80
CA ARG A 93 -3.39 -2.90 21.83
C ARG A 93 -2.95 -3.94 22.86
N LEU A 94 -2.33 -5.02 22.42
CA LEU A 94 -1.77 -6.03 23.32
C LEU A 94 -0.63 -5.47 24.17
N ALA A 95 0.27 -4.68 23.60
CA ALA A 95 1.35 -4.04 24.34
C ALA A 95 0.82 -3.15 25.47
N ILE A 96 -0.22 -2.35 25.21
CA ILE A 96 -0.89 -1.53 26.24
C ILE A 96 -1.43 -2.43 27.36
N ASN A 97 -2.17 -3.49 27.01
CA ASN A 97 -2.74 -4.41 27.98
C ASN A 97 -1.69 -5.16 28.82
N LEU A 98 -0.52 -5.43 28.26
CA LEU A 98 0.60 -6.08 28.97
C LEU A 98 1.36 -5.11 29.88
N GLY A 99 1.28 -3.80 29.62
CA GLY A 99 1.91 -2.77 30.43
C GLY A 99 1.10 -2.35 31.66
N ASP A 100 -0.22 -2.58 31.64
CA ASP A 100 -1.17 -2.09 32.65
C ASP A 100 -1.22 -2.98 33.90
N ASP A 101 -1.47 -4.29 33.74
CA ASP A 101 -1.54 -5.27 34.84
C ASP A 101 -0.47 -6.36 34.70
N GLU A 102 0.50 -6.36 35.61
CA GLU A 102 1.65 -7.26 35.59
C GLU A 102 1.28 -8.73 35.87
N ALA A 103 0.27 -8.98 36.71
CA ALA A 103 -0.15 -10.34 37.05
C ALA A 103 -0.88 -11.00 35.86
N SER A 104 -1.83 -10.28 35.25
CA SER A 104 -2.50 -10.72 34.02
C SER A 104 -1.52 -10.85 32.85
N ALA A 105 -0.54 -9.96 32.76
CA ALA A 105 0.50 -10.03 31.74
C ALA A 105 1.37 -11.29 31.87
N ALA A 106 1.76 -11.68 33.10
CA ALA A 106 2.57 -12.86 33.33
C ALA A 106 1.89 -14.15 32.82
N ALA A 107 0.60 -14.33 33.10
CA ALA A 107 -0.16 -15.48 32.61
C ALA A 107 -0.23 -15.52 31.07
N LYS A 108 -0.48 -14.36 30.44
CA LYS A 108 -0.50 -14.22 28.98
C LYS A 108 0.86 -14.55 28.36
N VAL A 109 1.95 -14.03 28.94
CA VAL A 109 3.34 -14.31 28.51
C VAL A 109 3.67 -15.79 28.64
N ALA A 110 3.27 -16.45 29.73
CA ALA A 110 3.51 -17.89 29.90
C ALA A 110 2.84 -18.70 28.78
N LYS A 111 1.59 -18.37 28.42
CA LYS A 111 0.88 -19.01 27.31
C LYS A 111 1.54 -18.75 25.95
N ALA A 112 2.04 -17.53 25.71
CA ALA A 112 2.81 -17.23 24.50
C ALA A 112 4.14 -18.00 24.43
N ARG A 113 4.84 -18.16 25.55
CA ARG A 113 6.07 -18.97 25.63
C ARG A 113 5.79 -20.44 25.29
N GLN A 114 4.71 -21.01 25.83
CA GLN A 114 4.29 -22.37 25.49
C GLN A 114 4.03 -22.55 23.99
N ARG A 115 3.40 -21.54 23.35
CA ARG A 115 3.16 -21.55 21.90
C ARG A 115 4.47 -21.57 21.11
N VAL A 116 5.46 -20.76 21.50
CA VAL A 116 6.78 -20.74 20.86
C VAL A 116 7.51 -22.08 21.06
N GLU A 117 7.36 -22.71 22.22
CA GLU A 117 7.94 -24.03 22.47
C GLU A 117 7.32 -25.11 21.57
N ILE A 118 6.00 -25.09 21.38
CA ILE A 118 5.32 -25.98 20.43
C ILE A 118 5.84 -25.77 19.00
N TRP A 119 6.11 -24.52 18.60
CA TRP A 119 6.70 -24.25 17.29
C TRP A 119 8.12 -24.81 17.16
N ARG A 120 8.90 -24.74 18.24
CA ARG A 120 10.25 -25.29 18.32
C ARG A 120 10.24 -26.81 18.24
N SER A 121 9.41 -27.48 19.03
CA SER A 121 9.32 -28.94 19.06
C SER A 121 8.86 -29.52 17.73
N ASN A 122 7.91 -28.85 17.08
CA ASN A 122 7.28 -29.34 15.86
C ASN A 122 7.96 -28.82 14.59
N GLN A 123 9.02 -28.00 14.73
CA GLN A 123 9.71 -27.32 13.61
C GLN A 123 8.74 -26.57 12.67
N SER A 124 7.64 -26.05 13.22
CA SER A 124 6.55 -25.44 12.44
C SER A 124 6.77 -23.95 12.19
N CYS A 125 7.88 -23.38 12.67
CA CYS A 125 8.26 -21.99 12.47
C CYS A 125 9.77 -21.91 12.26
N SER A 126 10.23 -20.91 11.52
CA SER A 126 11.66 -20.71 11.27
C SER A 126 12.40 -20.43 12.59
N PRO A 127 13.62 -21.01 12.80
CA PRO A 127 14.44 -20.77 13.99
C PRO A 127 14.62 -19.29 14.30
N PHE A 128 14.76 -18.44 13.27
CA PHE A 128 14.86 -17.00 13.43
C PHE A 128 13.66 -16.40 14.18
N TYR A 129 12.43 -16.80 13.85
CA TYR A 129 11.24 -16.29 14.54
C TYR A 129 11.15 -16.83 15.97
N ILE A 130 11.48 -18.11 16.16
CA ILE A 130 11.48 -18.75 17.47
C ILE A 130 12.44 -18.04 18.43
N ASP A 131 13.67 -17.77 17.99
CA ASP A 131 14.69 -17.11 18.80
C ASP A 131 14.28 -15.68 19.16
N ARG A 132 13.74 -14.94 18.18
CA ARG A 132 13.32 -13.56 18.40
C ARG A 132 12.12 -13.45 19.33
N TRP A 133 11.10 -14.28 19.17
CA TRP A 133 10.00 -14.32 20.13
C TRP A 133 10.47 -14.79 21.51
N SER A 134 11.40 -15.75 21.59
CA SER A 134 11.97 -16.19 22.87
C SER A 134 12.69 -15.05 23.59
N GLN A 135 13.50 -14.26 22.88
CA GLN A 135 14.18 -13.08 23.42
C GLN A 135 13.18 -12.04 23.93
N LEU A 136 12.15 -11.73 23.12
CA LEU A 136 11.15 -10.72 23.47
C LEU A 136 10.29 -11.16 24.67
N LEU A 137 9.85 -12.43 24.69
CA LEU A 137 9.06 -13.01 25.78
C LEU A 137 9.86 -13.22 27.06
N ALA A 138 11.19 -13.19 27.03
CA ALA A 138 12.05 -13.25 28.22
C ALA A 138 12.11 -11.91 28.97
N LEU A 139 11.72 -10.80 28.34
CA LEU A 139 11.73 -9.48 28.95
C LEU A 139 10.60 -9.33 29.99
N PRO A 140 10.77 -8.43 30.99
CA PRO A 140 9.67 -8.01 31.85
C PRO A 140 8.50 -7.43 31.02
N PRO A 141 7.23 -7.61 31.44
CA PRO A 141 6.06 -7.22 30.64
C PRO A 141 6.07 -5.78 30.14
N ARG A 142 6.44 -4.82 31.00
CA ARG A 142 6.54 -3.40 30.62
C ARG A 142 7.62 -3.12 29.57
N LYS A 143 8.76 -3.81 29.67
CA LYS A 143 9.85 -3.66 28.69
C LYS A 143 9.47 -4.32 27.37
N MET A 144 8.88 -5.51 27.41
CA MET A 144 8.33 -6.17 26.23
C MET A 144 7.28 -5.31 25.52
N ALA A 145 6.35 -4.70 26.28
CA ALA A 145 5.35 -3.78 25.74
C ALA A 145 5.99 -2.59 25.01
N LYS A 146 7.05 -2.01 25.60
CA LYS A 146 7.81 -0.93 24.96
C LYS A 146 8.47 -1.40 23.65
N GLU A 147 9.13 -2.56 23.64
CA GLU A 147 9.74 -3.11 22.42
C GLU A 147 8.69 -3.39 21.33
N MET A 148 7.54 -3.97 21.70
CA MET A 148 6.40 -4.22 20.78
C MET A 148 5.78 -2.94 20.23
N SER A 149 5.94 -1.80 20.91
CA SER A 149 5.48 -0.48 20.46
C SER A 149 6.50 0.26 19.58
N SER A 150 7.75 -0.20 19.54
CA SER A 150 8.78 0.43 18.73
C SER A 150 8.48 0.23 17.24
N LEU A 151 8.50 1.32 16.49
CA LEU A 151 7.85 1.43 15.18
C LEU A 151 8.76 1.02 14.00
N GLY A 152 9.56 -0.05 14.13
CA GLY A 152 10.49 -0.50 13.09
C GLY A 152 9.88 -1.40 12.00
N GLU A 153 10.63 -1.61 10.91
CA GLU A 153 10.21 -2.43 9.75
C GLU A 153 10.30 -3.94 9.99
N TRP A 154 11.15 -4.38 10.92
CA TRP A 154 11.38 -5.80 11.20
C TRP A 154 10.28 -6.37 12.13
N GLU A 155 9.74 -5.55 13.01
CA GLU A 155 8.62 -5.87 13.89
C GLU A 155 7.37 -6.22 13.09
N ASP A 156 7.11 -5.50 11.98
CA ASP A 156 6.01 -5.78 11.06
C ASP A 156 6.15 -7.17 10.38
N ALA A 157 7.37 -7.66 10.17
CA ALA A 157 7.62 -9.02 9.72
C ALA A 157 7.35 -10.04 10.82
N MET A 158 7.76 -9.75 12.07
CA MET A 158 7.50 -10.63 13.22
C MET A 158 6.01 -10.81 13.51
N PHE A 159 5.20 -9.76 13.37
CA PHE A 159 3.76 -9.82 13.61
C PHE A 159 2.99 -10.73 12.63
N GLN A 160 3.63 -11.16 11.55
CA GLN A 160 3.04 -12.15 10.65
C GLN A 160 2.93 -13.53 11.30
N ASN A 161 3.90 -13.89 12.15
CA ASN A 161 3.94 -15.15 12.89
C ASN A 161 3.91 -14.84 14.39
N SER A 162 2.73 -14.52 14.91
CA SER A 162 2.55 -14.08 16.29
C SER A 162 2.19 -15.22 17.23
N PRO A 163 2.85 -15.39 18.39
CA PRO A 163 2.46 -16.41 19.39
C PRO A 163 1.16 -16.04 20.12
N TRP A 164 0.64 -14.84 19.84
CA TRP A 164 -0.53 -14.24 20.47
C TRP A 164 -1.83 -14.46 19.70
N THR A 165 -1.89 -15.35 18.69
CA THR A 165 -3.09 -15.51 17.84
C THR A 165 -4.41 -15.69 18.60
N TRP A 166 -4.36 -16.25 19.81
CA TRP A 166 -5.50 -16.47 20.70
C TRP A 166 -5.91 -15.23 21.53
N ALA A 167 -5.11 -14.16 21.52
CA ALA A 167 -5.39 -12.94 22.28
C ALA A 167 -6.27 -11.94 21.51
N TRP A 168 -6.65 -12.29 20.27
CA TRP A 168 -7.43 -11.45 19.36
C TRP A 168 -8.80 -12.02 19.00
N THR A 169 -9.08 -13.25 19.43
CA THR A 169 -10.38 -13.93 19.33
C THR A 169 -11.23 -13.58 20.52
#